data_AF-A0A836UAP0-F1
#
_entry.id   AF-A0A836UAP0-F1
#
_cell.length_a   1.000
_cell.length_b   1.000
_cell.length_c   1.000
_cell.angle_alpha   90.00
_cell.angle_beta   90.00
_cell.angle_gamma   90.00
#
_symmetry.space_group_name_H-M   'P 1'
#
loop_
_entity.id
_entity.type
_entity.pdbx_description
1 polymer ?
#
loop_
_entity_poly.entity_id
_entity_poly.type
_entity_poly.pdbx_seq_one_letter_code
_entity_poly.pdbx_strand_id
1 'polypeptide(L)'
;MKQTSHIPLLLLALSLGASAQPDQTRVDTGLDSTDVITWRRLQISDFHGKRPPGAFGTGMIRPVAVTCAYVIINPAARIFPIPIVDSTAQTIYRARVEGLSYHALMSRSCSWWNRDLGVSPAYVLQHEQMHFDIFEIAARRLNRDVPGLLKVMDVRGPTVQAVVDRAQRHIERTLARAQEETAGRNHKFDTETSFGFELQRQASWRMVLDRDLQQVKDYAVTLEELTPLPQIDERPRRRPTQ
;
A
#
# COMPACT_ATOMS: atom_id res chain seq x y z
N MET A 1 74.16 -0.68 39.36
CA MET A 1 72.96 -1.52 39.65
C MET A 1 71.97 -0.59 40.34
N LYS A 2 70.78 -0.24 39.85
CA LYS A 2 69.87 -0.79 38.83
C LYS A 2 69.22 0.39 38.09
N GLN A 3 69.16 0.34 36.76
CA GLN A 3 68.29 1.20 35.93
C GLN A 3 66.89 0.58 35.91
N THR A 4 65.86 1.37 36.17
CA THR A 4 64.46 0.98 35.94
C THR A 4 63.86 1.93 34.91
N SER A 5 63.79 1.45 33.66
CA SER A 5 62.98 2.04 32.59
C SER A 5 61.50 1.84 32.90
N HIS A 6 60.74 2.93 32.97
CA HIS A 6 59.29 2.88 32.91
C HIS A 6 58.84 3.17 31.48
N ILE A 7 58.30 2.15 30.81
CA ILE A 7 57.62 2.23 29.52
C ILE A 7 56.18 2.74 29.77
N PRO A 8 55.69 3.75 29.04
CA PRO A 8 54.34 4.26 29.23
C PRO A 8 53.30 3.28 28.67
N LEU A 9 52.31 2.92 29.49
CA LEU A 9 51.14 2.16 29.08
C LEU A 9 50.16 3.12 28.39
N LEU A 10 50.20 3.19 27.06
CA LEU A 10 49.23 3.95 26.27
C LEU A 10 47.92 3.14 26.22
N LEU A 11 46.94 3.53 27.03
CA LEU A 11 45.58 2.99 26.99
C LEU A 11 44.90 3.46 25.69
N LEU A 12 44.84 2.57 24.71
CA LEU A 12 44.06 2.75 23.49
C LEU A 12 42.56 2.58 23.87
N ALA A 13 41.88 3.70 24.10
CA ALA A 13 40.43 3.70 24.24
C ALA A 13 39.80 3.44 22.86
N LEU A 14 39.49 2.17 22.58
CA LEU A 14 38.63 1.76 21.47
C LEU A 14 37.21 2.28 21.75
N SER A 15 36.90 3.45 21.20
CA SER A 15 35.52 3.91 21.07
C SER A 15 34.79 2.98 20.10
N LEU A 16 34.01 2.05 20.64
CA LEU A 16 32.94 1.36 19.90
C LEU A 16 31.97 2.43 19.40
N GLY A 17 32.15 2.86 18.15
CA GLY A 17 31.19 3.69 17.46
C GLY A 17 29.87 2.94 17.42
N ALA A 18 28.85 3.50 18.06
CA ALA A 18 27.47 3.08 17.86
C ALA A 18 27.20 3.16 16.36
N SER A 19 27.05 2.02 15.71
CA SER A 19 26.59 1.97 14.33
C SER A 19 25.18 2.57 14.32
N ALA A 20 25.05 3.78 13.80
CA ALA A 20 23.74 4.35 13.49
C ALA A 20 23.01 3.32 12.61
N GLN A 21 21.89 2.79 13.11
CA GLN A 21 21.01 1.96 12.29
C GLN A 21 20.69 2.74 11.01
N PRO A 22 20.77 2.10 9.82
CA PRO A 22 20.47 2.78 8.58
C PRO A 22 19.06 3.36 8.65
N ASP A 23 18.97 4.67 8.45
CA ASP A 23 17.75 5.46 8.54
C ASP A 23 16.67 4.84 7.63
N GLN A 24 15.68 4.18 8.24
CA GLN A 24 14.62 3.50 7.51
C GLN A 24 13.61 4.53 7.01
N THR A 25 13.25 4.46 5.73
CA THR A 25 12.25 5.36 5.15
C THR A 25 10.92 4.64 5.01
N ARG A 26 9.84 5.28 5.47
CA ARG A 26 8.47 4.80 5.22
C ARG A 26 8.13 4.99 3.74
N VAL A 27 7.46 4.00 3.16
CA VAL A 27 6.90 4.15 1.80
C VAL A 27 5.66 5.04 1.88
N ASP A 28 5.53 6.00 0.96
CA ASP A 28 4.28 6.76 0.82
C ASP A 28 3.12 5.80 0.48
N THR A 29 2.02 5.94 1.22
CA THR A 29 0.88 5.02 1.18
C THR A 29 -0.18 5.45 0.18
N GLY A 30 -0.21 6.73 -0.19
CA GLY A 30 -1.28 7.30 -1.02
C GLY A 30 -2.65 7.35 -0.35
N LEU A 31 -2.74 7.20 0.98
CA LEU A 31 -3.99 7.27 1.73
C LEU A 31 -4.40 8.73 2.02
N ASP A 32 -5.56 9.14 1.53
CA ASP A 32 -6.09 10.51 1.66
C ASP A 32 -7.30 10.63 2.59
N SER A 33 -7.81 9.51 3.12
CA SER A 33 -9.03 9.43 3.93
C SER A 33 -8.78 8.62 5.20
N THR A 34 -9.27 9.12 6.33
CA THR A 34 -9.27 8.40 7.61
C THR A 34 -10.52 7.53 7.78
N ASP A 35 -11.56 7.78 7.00
CA ASP A 35 -12.83 7.04 7.03
C ASP A 35 -12.86 5.97 5.95
N VAL A 36 -12.13 4.89 6.17
CA VAL A 36 -11.94 3.80 5.19
C VAL A 36 -12.36 2.44 5.72
N ILE A 37 -12.73 1.54 4.82
CA ILE A 37 -12.97 0.12 5.10
C ILE A 37 -12.17 -0.75 4.14
N THR A 38 -11.77 -1.93 4.59
CA THR A 38 -11.23 -2.99 3.74
C THR A 38 -12.30 -3.71 2.96
N TRP A 39 -11.85 -4.48 1.97
CA TRP A 39 -12.70 -5.35 1.19
C TRP A 39 -13.52 -6.29 2.08
N ARG A 40 -14.84 -6.12 2.01
CA ARG A 40 -15.88 -6.96 2.60
C ARG A 40 -17.18 -6.69 1.85
N ARG A 41 -18.23 -7.44 2.22
CA ARG A 41 -19.59 -7.15 1.74
C ARG A 41 -20.01 -5.73 2.12
N LEU A 42 -20.43 -4.96 1.12
CA LEU A 42 -20.93 -3.60 1.29
C LEU A 42 -22.32 -3.56 1.91
N GLN A 43 -22.56 -2.51 2.68
CA GLN A 43 -23.83 -2.15 3.28
C GLN A 43 -24.15 -0.68 2.94
N ILE A 44 -25.42 -0.29 2.96
CA ILE A 44 -25.82 1.10 2.70
C ILE A 44 -25.15 2.06 3.70
N SER A 45 -24.89 1.59 4.94
CA SER A 45 -24.17 2.35 5.96
C SER A 45 -22.72 2.65 5.62
N ASP A 46 -22.15 2.08 4.54
CA ASP A 46 -20.78 2.38 4.11
C ASP A 46 -20.68 3.64 3.22
N PHE A 47 -21.82 4.23 2.83
CA PHE A 47 -21.87 5.39 1.94
C PHE A 47 -22.15 6.65 2.76
N HIS A 48 -21.11 7.25 3.32
CA HIS A 48 -21.18 8.46 4.17
C HIS A 48 -21.06 9.77 3.38
N GLY A 49 -20.79 9.72 2.09
CA GLY A 49 -20.73 10.87 1.21
C GLY A 49 -22.03 11.66 1.25
N LYS A 50 -21.93 12.99 1.25
CA LYS A 50 -23.10 13.90 1.26
C LYS A 50 -23.62 14.21 -0.15
N ARG A 51 -22.78 14.03 -1.16
CA ARG A 51 -23.06 14.31 -2.58
C ARG A 51 -22.25 13.36 -3.45
N PRO A 52 -22.67 13.07 -4.69
CA PRO A 52 -21.87 12.26 -5.60
C PRO A 52 -20.49 12.92 -5.81
N PRO A 53 -19.40 12.15 -5.80
CA PRO A 53 -18.07 12.67 -6.09
C PRO A 53 -17.95 13.04 -7.58
N GLY A 54 -17.05 13.98 -7.92
CA GLY A 54 -16.69 14.30 -9.31
C GLY A 54 -17.82 14.82 -10.23
N ALA A 55 -17.66 14.57 -11.54
CA ALA A 55 -18.53 15.08 -12.61
C ALA A 55 -19.92 14.39 -12.68
N PHE A 56 -20.19 13.40 -11.83
CA PHE A 56 -21.49 12.73 -11.75
C PHE A 56 -22.63 13.68 -11.31
N GLY A 57 -22.30 14.83 -10.72
CA GLY A 57 -23.29 15.86 -10.38
C GLY A 57 -23.79 16.71 -11.56
N THR A 58 -23.14 16.65 -12.74
CA THR A 58 -23.40 17.55 -13.87
C THR A 58 -23.69 16.85 -15.20
N GLY A 59 -23.65 15.52 -15.26
CA GLY A 59 -23.86 14.72 -16.47
C GLY A 59 -25.30 14.22 -16.69
N MET A 60 -25.57 13.65 -17.87
CA MET A 60 -26.85 13.01 -18.21
C MET A 60 -27.10 11.71 -17.44
N ILE A 61 -26.04 11.05 -16.96
CA ILE A 61 -26.12 9.82 -16.17
C ILE A 61 -26.17 10.22 -14.70
N ARG A 62 -27.26 9.87 -14.03
CA ARG A 62 -27.43 10.07 -12.59
C ARG A 62 -27.17 8.74 -11.87
N PRO A 63 -25.99 8.54 -11.28
CA PRO A 63 -25.73 7.32 -10.54
C PRO A 63 -26.67 7.18 -9.34
N VAL A 64 -27.02 5.95 -9.00
CA VAL A 64 -27.83 5.63 -7.82
C VAL A 64 -26.97 5.51 -6.57
N ALA A 65 -25.72 5.08 -6.74
CA ALA A 65 -24.67 5.10 -5.74
C ALA A 65 -23.31 5.26 -6.44
N VAL A 66 -22.29 5.57 -5.66
CA VAL A 66 -20.90 5.64 -6.13
C VAL A 66 -19.97 5.12 -5.04
N THR A 67 -19.14 4.14 -5.40
CA THR A 67 -18.05 3.62 -4.56
C THR A 67 -16.74 4.32 -4.88
N CYS A 68 -16.16 5.00 -3.88
CA CYS A 68 -14.79 5.51 -3.96
C CYS A 68 -13.83 4.47 -3.38
N ALA A 69 -13.29 3.62 -4.24
CA ALA A 69 -12.26 2.64 -3.87
C ALA A 69 -10.91 2.97 -4.50
N TYR A 70 -9.84 2.52 -3.86
CA TYR A 70 -8.47 2.68 -4.33
C TYR A 70 -7.56 1.59 -3.76
N VAL A 71 -6.43 1.37 -4.45
CA VAL A 71 -5.35 0.52 -3.95
C VAL A 71 -4.31 1.40 -3.26
N ILE A 72 -3.89 1.01 -2.06
CA ILE A 72 -2.80 1.64 -1.31
C ILE A 72 -1.64 0.68 -1.08
N ILE A 73 -0.48 1.23 -0.72
CA ILE A 73 0.65 0.47 -0.17
C ILE A 73 0.47 0.32 1.34
N ASN A 74 0.87 -0.83 1.89
CA ASN A 74 0.90 -1.06 3.33
C ASN A 74 1.73 0.03 4.05
N PRO A 75 1.16 0.78 5.01
CA PRO A 75 1.86 1.77 5.82
C PRO A 75 3.03 1.21 6.65
N ALA A 76 3.10 -0.11 6.83
CA ALA A 76 4.23 -0.78 7.46
C ALA A 76 5.42 -1.00 6.51
N ALA A 77 5.27 -0.80 5.19
CA ALA A 77 6.34 -0.99 4.23
C ALA A 77 7.54 -0.05 4.49
N ARG A 78 8.75 -0.59 4.45
CA ARG A 78 10.00 0.15 4.72
C ARG A 78 11.03 -0.09 3.64
N ILE A 79 11.79 0.95 3.33
CA ILE A 79 13.00 0.89 2.50
C ILE A 79 14.22 0.99 3.41
N PHE A 80 15.08 -0.03 3.36
CA PHE A 80 16.35 -0.11 4.07
C PHE A 80 17.51 0.05 3.09
N PRO A 81 18.33 1.11 3.22
CA PRO A 81 19.57 1.27 2.47
C PRO A 81 20.66 0.40 3.10
N ILE A 82 21.07 -0.68 2.42
CA ILE A 82 22.14 -1.56 2.89
C ILE A 82 23.46 -1.15 2.23
N PRO A 83 24.52 -0.85 3.01
CA PRO A 83 25.84 -0.61 2.43
C PRO A 83 26.41 -1.90 1.83
N ILE A 84 26.98 -1.81 0.63
CA ILE A 84 27.69 -2.89 -0.05
C ILE A 84 28.99 -2.33 -0.65
N VAL A 85 29.98 -3.19 -0.86
CA VAL A 85 31.24 -2.82 -1.52
C VAL A 85 31.13 -3.16 -2.99
N ASP A 86 31.42 -2.20 -3.86
CA ASP A 86 31.41 -2.41 -5.31
C ASP A 86 32.74 -2.97 -5.85
N SER A 87 32.84 -3.16 -7.16
CA SER A 87 34.05 -3.68 -7.81
C SER A 87 35.26 -2.75 -7.71
N THR A 88 35.06 -1.50 -7.30
CA THR A 88 36.12 -0.48 -7.13
C THR A 88 36.52 -0.28 -5.67
N ALA A 89 36.06 -1.17 -4.78
CA ALA A 89 36.22 -1.06 -3.32
C ALA A 89 35.58 0.19 -2.71
N GLN A 90 34.64 0.83 -3.41
CA GLN A 90 33.86 1.95 -2.88
C GLN A 90 32.60 1.42 -2.19
N THR A 91 32.21 2.07 -1.10
CA THR A 91 30.93 1.80 -0.46
C THR A 91 29.82 2.43 -1.30
N ILE A 92 28.93 1.59 -1.80
CA ILE A 92 27.66 1.99 -2.41
C ILE A 92 26.51 1.44 -1.56
N TYR A 93 25.29 1.81 -1.88
CA TYR A 93 24.10 1.34 -1.16
C TYR A 93 23.21 0.52 -2.10
N ARG A 94 22.48 -0.44 -1.53
CA ARG A 94 21.44 -1.22 -2.20
C ARG A 94 20.14 -1.12 -1.41
N ALA A 95 19.01 -0.96 -2.09
CA ALA A 95 17.70 -0.96 -1.44
C ALA A 95 17.31 -2.40 -1.07
N ARG A 96 16.85 -2.60 0.17
CA ARG A 96 16.04 -3.74 0.58
C ARG A 96 14.69 -3.19 1.02
N VAL A 97 13.60 -3.79 0.54
CA VAL A 97 12.25 -3.37 0.90
C VAL A 97 11.58 -4.50 1.66
N GLU A 98 10.96 -4.17 2.78
CA GLU A 98 10.24 -5.13 3.63
C GLU A 98 8.82 -4.65 3.91
N GLY A 99 7.93 -5.59 4.19
CA GLY A 99 6.52 -5.31 4.46
C GLY A 99 5.76 -4.70 3.27
N LEU A 100 6.28 -4.85 2.05
CA LEU A 100 5.58 -4.37 0.85
C LEU A 100 4.40 -5.29 0.56
N SER A 101 3.21 -4.76 0.79
CA SER A 101 1.94 -5.33 0.36
C SER A 101 1.00 -4.20 -0.06
N TYR A 102 -0.09 -4.56 -0.73
CA TYR A 102 -1.07 -3.67 -1.29
C TYR A 102 -2.46 -4.05 -0.79
N HIS A 103 -3.30 -3.04 -0.55
CA HIS A 103 -4.64 -3.21 0.00
C HIS A 103 -5.65 -2.44 -0.82
N ALA A 104 -6.82 -3.03 -1.08
CA ALA A 104 -7.96 -2.29 -1.57
C ALA A 104 -8.75 -1.70 -0.40
N LEU A 105 -8.98 -0.40 -0.46
CA LEU A 105 -9.77 0.33 0.51
C LEU A 105 -10.92 1.04 -0.19
N MET A 106 -12.02 1.22 0.53
CA MET A 106 -13.12 2.10 0.15
C MET A 106 -13.19 3.26 1.15
N SER A 107 -13.17 4.50 0.65
CA SER A 107 -13.46 5.69 1.45
C SER A 107 -14.96 5.84 1.61
N ARG A 108 -15.45 5.65 2.85
CA ARG A 108 -16.88 5.81 3.16
C ARG A 108 -17.33 7.26 3.01
N SER A 109 -16.48 8.21 3.40
CA SER A 109 -16.76 9.65 3.31
C SER A 109 -16.85 10.18 1.88
N CYS A 110 -16.20 9.52 0.92
CA CYS A 110 -16.31 9.85 -0.51
C CYS A 110 -17.45 9.08 -1.19
N SER A 111 -17.70 7.85 -0.76
CA SER A 111 -18.73 6.99 -1.36
C SER A 111 -20.13 7.50 -1.02
N TRP A 112 -21.00 7.59 -2.01
CA TRP A 112 -22.30 8.25 -1.90
C TRP A 112 -23.45 7.35 -2.32
N TRP A 113 -24.61 7.51 -1.71
CA TRP A 113 -25.83 6.76 -2.01
C TRP A 113 -27.02 7.70 -2.17
N ASN A 114 -27.76 7.57 -3.27
CA ASN A 114 -29.02 8.27 -3.47
C ASN A 114 -30.18 7.49 -2.83
N ARG A 115 -30.72 8.00 -1.72
CA ARG A 115 -31.82 7.35 -0.99
C ARG A 115 -33.19 7.53 -1.66
N ASP A 116 -33.30 8.47 -2.59
CA ASP A 116 -34.59 8.89 -3.15
C ASP A 116 -34.94 8.18 -4.46
N LEU A 117 -34.04 7.32 -4.95
CA LEU A 117 -34.29 6.52 -6.16
C LEU A 117 -34.94 5.18 -5.77
N GLY A 118 -36.09 4.88 -6.36
CA GLY A 118 -36.89 3.66 -6.13
C GLY A 118 -36.29 2.37 -6.70
N VAL A 119 -34.96 2.26 -6.78
CA VAL A 119 -34.25 1.06 -7.21
C VAL A 119 -34.00 0.16 -6.01
N SER A 120 -34.08 -1.16 -6.19
CA SER A 120 -33.82 -2.12 -5.12
C SER A 120 -32.43 -1.91 -4.50
N PRO A 121 -32.30 -1.70 -3.19
CA PRO A 121 -31.00 -1.53 -2.55
C PRO A 121 -30.09 -2.75 -2.72
N ALA A 122 -30.65 -3.96 -2.74
CA ALA A 122 -29.87 -5.17 -2.98
C ALA A 122 -29.19 -5.17 -4.35
N TYR A 123 -29.88 -4.63 -5.35
CA TYR A 123 -29.36 -4.51 -6.71
C TYR A 123 -28.24 -3.49 -6.82
N VAL A 124 -28.44 -2.29 -6.26
CA VAL A 124 -27.43 -1.24 -6.25
C VAL A 124 -26.20 -1.68 -5.45
N LEU A 125 -26.38 -2.28 -4.26
CA LEU A 125 -25.27 -2.84 -3.48
C LEU A 125 -24.49 -3.92 -4.24
N GLN A 126 -25.16 -4.73 -5.07
CA GLN A 126 -24.46 -5.70 -5.91
C GLN A 126 -23.58 -5.00 -6.94
N HIS A 127 -24.07 -3.94 -7.59
CA HIS A 127 -23.31 -3.11 -8.53
C HIS A 127 -22.09 -2.50 -7.86
N GLU A 128 -22.30 -1.82 -6.74
CA GLU A 128 -21.23 -1.17 -5.96
C GLU A 128 -20.20 -2.17 -5.42
N GLN A 129 -20.64 -3.38 -5.04
CA GLN A 129 -19.71 -4.44 -4.62
C GLN A 129 -18.75 -4.82 -5.76
N MET A 130 -19.21 -4.84 -7.01
CA MET A 130 -18.34 -5.17 -8.13
C MET A 130 -17.28 -4.11 -8.40
N HIS A 131 -17.60 -2.83 -8.17
CA HIS A 131 -16.58 -1.78 -8.13
C HIS A 131 -15.51 -2.12 -7.10
N PHE A 132 -15.89 -2.42 -5.86
CA PHE A 132 -14.92 -2.73 -4.82
C PHE A 132 -14.10 -4.00 -5.12
N ASP A 133 -14.73 -5.02 -5.68
CA ASP A 133 -14.06 -6.26 -6.09
C ASP A 133 -13.00 -6.03 -7.17
N ILE A 134 -13.22 -5.10 -8.10
CA ILE A 134 -12.22 -4.73 -9.12
C ILE A 134 -10.93 -4.22 -8.47
N PHE A 135 -11.04 -3.37 -7.44
CA PHE A 135 -9.88 -2.88 -6.68
C PHE A 135 -9.23 -3.98 -5.84
N GLU A 136 -10.02 -4.87 -5.22
CA GLU A 136 -9.48 -6.00 -4.46
C GLU A 136 -8.69 -6.96 -5.35
N ILE A 137 -9.20 -7.27 -6.54
CA ILE A 137 -8.47 -8.09 -7.52
C ILE A 137 -7.14 -7.41 -7.88
N ALA A 138 -7.13 -6.09 -8.08
CA ALA A 138 -5.91 -5.35 -8.40
C ALA A 138 -4.88 -5.41 -7.26
N ALA A 139 -5.30 -5.18 -6.01
CA ALA A 139 -4.43 -5.29 -4.84
C ALA A 139 -3.83 -6.70 -4.70
N ARG A 140 -4.64 -7.74 -4.84
CA ARG A 140 -4.17 -9.14 -4.76
C ARG A 140 -3.24 -9.52 -5.92
N ARG A 141 -3.47 -9.01 -7.14
CA ARG A 141 -2.54 -9.18 -8.27
C ARG A 141 -1.19 -8.54 -7.99
N LEU A 142 -1.18 -7.33 -7.45
CA LEU A 142 0.05 -6.68 -7.03
C LEU A 142 0.77 -7.51 -5.94
N ASN A 143 0.05 -8.02 -4.95
CA ASN A 143 0.61 -8.87 -3.90
C ASN A 143 1.23 -10.16 -4.43
N ARG A 144 0.58 -10.81 -5.41
CA ARG A 144 1.17 -11.96 -6.13
C ARG A 144 2.49 -11.60 -6.79
N ASP A 145 2.60 -10.40 -7.33
CA ASP A 145 3.74 -9.96 -8.12
C ASP A 145 4.87 -9.35 -7.27
N VAL A 146 4.64 -9.09 -5.97
CA VAL A 146 5.64 -8.53 -5.03
C VAL A 146 6.97 -9.28 -5.03
N PRO A 147 7.03 -10.63 -4.91
CA PRO A 147 8.32 -11.33 -4.92
C PRO A 147 9.13 -11.08 -6.20
N GLY A 148 8.45 -11.01 -7.35
CA GLY A 148 9.07 -10.67 -8.64
C GLY A 148 9.55 -9.23 -8.69
N LEU A 149 8.72 -8.29 -8.21
CA LEU A 149 9.05 -6.87 -8.12
C LEU A 149 10.31 -6.64 -7.28
N LEU A 150 10.38 -7.23 -6.08
CA LEU A 150 11.52 -7.10 -5.17
C LEU A 150 12.80 -7.72 -5.75
N LYS A 151 12.68 -8.81 -6.52
CA LYS A 151 13.82 -9.44 -7.19
C LYS A 151 14.41 -8.57 -8.31
N VAL A 152 13.56 -7.89 -9.08
CA VAL A 152 13.97 -7.04 -10.21
C VAL A 152 14.41 -5.65 -9.76
N MET A 153 13.91 -5.16 -8.62
CA MET A 153 14.29 -3.89 -8.01
C MET A 153 15.70 -3.96 -7.38
N ASP A 154 16.73 -4.22 -8.18
CA ASP A 154 18.14 -4.15 -7.78
C ASP A 154 18.65 -2.70 -7.83
N VAL A 155 18.05 -1.83 -7.03
CA VAL A 155 18.39 -0.40 -6.98
C VAL A 155 19.68 -0.21 -6.19
N ARG A 156 20.75 0.24 -6.87
CA ARG A 156 22.07 0.52 -6.29
C ARG A 156 22.53 1.94 -6.57
N GLY A 157 23.28 2.56 -5.65
CA GLY A 157 23.77 3.93 -5.84
C GLY A 157 24.81 4.42 -4.85
N PRO A 158 25.44 5.57 -5.14
CA PRO A 158 26.54 6.10 -4.32
C PRO A 158 26.08 6.65 -2.97
N THR A 159 24.79 6.98 -2.81
CA THR A 159 24.26 7.58 -1.59
C THR A 159 22.97 6.87 -1.12
N VAL A 160 22.73 6.92 0.19
CA VAL A 160 21.49 6.46 0.82
C VAL A 160 20.27 7.07 0.14
N GLN A 161 20.22 8.41 0.04
CA GLN A 161 19.09 9.13 -0.51
C GLN A 161 18.78 8.70 -1.95
N ALA A 162 19.79 8.57 -2.81
CA ALA A 162 19.59 8.19 -4.20
C ALA A 162 19.01 6.77 -4.36
N VAL A 163 19.33 5.87 -3.43
CA VAL A 163 18.80 4.51 -3.42
C VAL A 163 17.36 4.48 -2.90
N VAL A 164 17.08 5.18 -1.81
CA VAL A 164 15.72 5.33 -1.27
C VAL A 164 14.79 5.94 -2.31
N ASP A 165 15.16 7.08 -2.89
CA ASP A 165 14.36 7.79 -3.90
C ASP A 165 14.06 6.93 -5.13
N ARG A 166 15.02 6.14 -5.59
CA ARG A 166 14.83 5.27 -6.76
C ARG A 166 13.95 4.07 -6.44
N ALA A 167 14.09 3.47 -5.25
CA ALA A 167 13.22 2.40 -4.80
C ALA A 167 11.78 2.91 -4.62
N GLN A 168 11.61 4.06 -3.96
CA GLN A 168 10.32 4.73 -3.78
C GLN A 168 9.63 4.97 -5.13
N ARG A 169 10.31 5.63 -6.07
CA ARG A 169 9.77 5.87 -7.42
C ARG A 169 9.44 4.57 -8.18
N HIS A 170 10.17 3.48 -7.92
CA HIS A 170 9.88 2.20 -8.56
C HIS A 170 8.57 1.61 -8.03
N ILE A 171 8.36 1.65 -6.72
CA ILE A 171 7.11 1.20 -6.08
C ILE A 171 5.94 2.09 -6.52
N GLU A 172 6.09 3.41 -6.49
CA GLU A 172 5.06 4.36 -6.90
C GLU A 172 4.62 4.18 -8.35
N ARG A 173 5.55 3.95 -9.28
CA ARG A 173 5.20 3.68 -10.69
C ARG A 173 4.42 2.38 -10.85
N THR A 174 4.74 1.36 -10.07
CA THR A 174 4.01 0.09 -10.08
C THR A 174 2.58 0.30 -9.57
N LEU A 175 2.42 1.03 -8.47
CA LEU A 175 1.09 1.38 -7.94
C LEU A 175 0.29 2.21 -8.95
N ALA A 176 0.88 3.27 -9.50
CA ALA A 176 0.22 4.18 -10.44
C ALA A 176 -0.29 3.44 -11.69
N ARG A 177 0.51 2.53 -12.25
CA ARG A 177 0.08 1.69 -13.37
C ARG A 177 -1.11 0.82 -13.00
N ALA A 178 -1.06 0.15 -11.86
CA ALA A 178 -2.15 -0.69 -11.40
C ALA A 178 -3.42 0.12 -11.15
N GLN A 179 -3.31 1.34 -10.61
CA GLN A 179 -4.45 2.24 -10.43
C GLN A 179 -5.06 2.67 -11.78
N GLU A 180 -4.23 3.00 -12.78
CA GLU A 180 -4.71 3.32 -14.13
C GLU A 180 -5.44 2.15 -14.79
N GLU A 181 -4.86 0.94 -14.75
CA GLU A 181 -5.48 -0.28 -15.27
C GLU A 181 -6.80 -0.60 -14.55
N THR A 182 -6.84 -0.40 -13.24
CA THR A 182 -8.04 -0.61 -12.41
C THR A 182 -9.12 0.40 -12.75
N ALA A 183 -8.77 1.69 -12.89
CA ALA A 183 -9.70 2.73 -13.30
C ALA A 183 -10.29 2.45 -14.69
N GLY A 184 -9.45 2.03 -15.64
CA GLY A 184 -9.90 1.61 -16.98
C GLY A 184 -10.86 0.42 -16.94
N ARG A 185 -10.57 -0.59 -16.10
CA ARG A 185 -11.46 -1.74 -15.90
C ARG A 185 -12.79 -1.33 -15.25
N ASN A 186 -12.75 -0.43 -14.28
CA ASN A 186 -13.93 0.09 -13.59
C ASN A 186 -14.85 0.86 -14.55
N HIS A 187 -14.28 1.75 -15.35
CA HIS A 187 -15.00 2.49 -16.38
C HIS A 187 -15.62 1.59 -17.46
N LYS A 188 -14.89 0.54 -17.86
CA LYS A 188 -15.41 -0.47 -18.79
C LYS A 188 -16.61 -1.20 -18.21
N PHE A 189 -16.54 -1.62 -16.95
CA PHE A 189 -17.66 -2.25 -16.24
C PHE A 189 -18.90 -1.34 -16.21
N ASP A 190 -18.73 -0.07 -15.86
CA ASP A 190 -19.83 0.91 -15.90
C ASP A 190 -20.44 1.01 -17.29
N THR A 191 -19.61 1.21 -18.31
CA THR A 191 -20.09 1.40 -19.68
C THR A 191 -20.84 0.17 -20.20
N GLU A 192 -20.31 -1.03 -19.98
CA GLU A 192 -20.91 -2.29 -20.47
C GLU A 192 -22.17 -2.71 -19.71
N THR A 193 -22.34 -2.25 -18.47
CA THR A 193 -23.55 -2.51 -17.68
C THR A 193 -24.58 -1.39 -17.78
N SER A 194 -24.34 -0.39 -18.65
CA SER A 194 -25.13 0.84 -18.70
C SER A 194 -25.27 1.45 -17.29
N PHE A 195 -24.17 1.52 -16.54
CA PHE A 195 -24.10 2.05 -15.18
C PHE A 195 -25.05 1.33 -14.20
N GLY A 196 -25.21 0.01 -14.38
CA GLY A 196 -26.12 -0.80 -13.60
C GLY A 196 -27.58 -0.70 -14.07
N PHE A 197 -27.83 -0.70 -15.38
CA PHE A 197 -29.18 -0.90 -15.93
C PHE A 197 -29.29 -2.19 -16.78
N GLU A 198 -28.18 -2.81 -17.18
CA GLU A 198 -28.13 -4.03 -17.98
C GLU A 198 -27.86 -5.28 -17.11
N LEU A 199 -28.93 -5.89 -16.60
CA LEU A 199 -28.87 -7.02 -15.64
C LEU A 199 -28.03 -8.21 -16.13
N GLN A 200 -28.18 -8.59 -17.40
CA GLN A 200 -27.46 -9.73 -17.97
C GLN A 200 -25.95 -9.45 -18.07
N ARG A 201 -25.59 -8.20 -18.39
CA ARG A 201 -24.19 -7.77 -18.44
C ARG A 201 -23.58 -7.75 -17.04
N GLN A 202 -24.32 -7.27 -16.06
CA GLN A 202 -23.91 -7.27 -14.67
C GLN A 202 -23.68 -8.69 -14.13
N ALA A 203 -24.59 -9.63 -14.41
CA ALA A 203 -24.41 -11.03 -14.05
C ALA A 203 -23.18 -11.67 -14.75
N SER A 204 -22.94 -11.31 -16.00
CA SER A 204 -21.74 -11.76 -16.74
C SER A 204 -20.45 -11.25 -16.10
N TRP A 205 -20.44 -9.98 -15.69
CA TRP A 205 -19.33 -9.37 -14.96
C TRP A 205 -19.10 -10.03 -13.60
N ARG A 206 -20.17 -10.32 -12.85
CA ARG A 206 -20.10 -11.05 -11.58
C ARG A 206 -19.35 -12.37 -11.72
N MET A 207 -19.69 -13.18 -12.72
CA MET A 207 -18.98 -14.45 -12.98
C MET A 207 -17.49 -14.25 -13.28
N VAL A 208 -17.14 -13.22 -14.05
CA VAL A 208 -15.74 -12.88 -14.35
C VAL A 208 -15.00 -12.48 -13.08
N LEU A 209 -15.60 -11.63 -12.26
CA LEU A 209 -14.99 -11.14 -11.01
C LEU A 209 -14.86 -12.25 -9.98
N ASP A 210 -15.83 -13.16 -9.86
CA ASP A 210 -15.74 -14.32 -8.98
C ASP A 210 -14.57 -15.24 -9.35
N ARG A 211 -14.42 -15.52 -10.65
CA ARG A 211 -13.28 -16.29 -11.15
C ARG A 211 -11.96 -15.58 -10.87
N ASP A 212 -11.88 -14.28 -11.13
CA ASP A 212 -10.66 -13.51 -10.90
C ASP A 212 -10.30 -13.49 -9.41
N LEU A 213 -11.26 -13.21 -8.52
CA LEU A 213 -11.08 -13.25 -7.07
C LEU A 213 -10.59 -14.63 -6.60
N GLN A 214 -11.14 -15.70 -7.16
CA GLN A 214 -10.71 -17.06 -6.85
C GLN A 214 -9.27 -17.33 -7.31
N GLN A 215 -8.86 -16.83 -8.48
CA GLN A 215 -7.49 -17.00 -8.99
C GLN A 215 -6.44 -16.31 -8.11
N VAL A 216 -6.83 -15.22 -7.43
CA VAL A 216 -5.90 -14.44 -6.59
C VAL A 216 -6.20 -14.57 -5.09
N LYS A 217 -7.01 -15.55 -4.68
CA LYS A 217 -7.48 -15.70 -3.30
C LYS A 217 -6.36 -15.79 -2.26
N ASP A 218 -5.24 -16.42 -2.62
CA ASP A 218 -4.13 -16.70 -1.70
C ASP A 218 -3.24 -15.45 -1.48
N TYR A 219 -3.55 -14.33 -2.14
CA TYR A 219 -2.80 -13.08 -2.06
C TYR A 219 -3.61 -11.95 -1.38
N ALA A 220 -4.69 -12.31 -0.68
CA ALA A 220 -5.43 -11.42 0.19
C ALA A 220 -4.57 -11.08 1.43
N VAL A 221 -4.60 -9.82 1.86
CA VAL A 221 -3.83 -9.34 3.02
C VAL A 221 -4.80 -8.73 4.03
N THR A 222 -4.69 -9.12 5.30
CA THR A 222 -5.59 -8.65 6.36
C THR A 222 -5.17 -7.27 6.87
N LEU A 223 -6.12 -6.55 7.47
CA LEU A 223 -5.89 -5.21 8.02
C LEU A 223 -4.99 -5.21 9.26
N GLU A 224 -4.82 -6.35 9.93
CA GLU A 224 -3.89 -6.50 11.06
C GLU A 224 -2.44 -6.19 10.64
N GLU A 225 -2.10 -6.40 9.36
CA GLU A 225 -0.81 -6.01 8.77
C GLU A 225 -0.68 -4.51 8.45
N LEU A 226 -1.76 -3.72 8.54
CA LEU A 226 -1.74 -2.26 8.37
C LEU A 226 -1.42 -1.50 9.66
N THR A 227 -1.41 -2.18 10.81
CA THR A 227 -1.05 -1.56 12.09
C THR A 227 0.46 -1.58 12.24
N PRO A 228 1.15 -0.43 12.35
CA PRO A 228 2.57 -0.42 12.64
C PRO A 228 2.82 -1.19 13.93
N LEU A 229 3.77 -2.14 13.94
CA LEU A 229 4.24 -2.73 15.18
C LEU A 229 4.58 -1.59 16.15
N PRO A 230 4.14 -1.66 17.42
CA PRO A 230 4.49 -0.65 18.40
C PRO A 230 6.01 -0.50 18.40
N GLN A 231 6.48 0.74 18.24
CA GLN A 231 7.91 1.00 18.36
C GLN A 231 8.33 0.59 19.77
N ILE A 232 9.06 -0.51 19.87
CA ILE A 232 9.73 -0.87 21.10
C ILE A 232 10.80 0.21 21.25
N ASP A 233 10.53 1.19 22.12
CA ASP A 233 11.51 2.18 22.54
C ASP A 233 12.62 1.42 23.29
N GLU A 234 13.65 0.99 22.56
CA GLU A 234 14.86 0.38 23.11
C GLU A 234 15.73 1.41 23.84
N ARG A 235 15.13 2.42 24.47
CA ARG A 235 15.85 3.23 25.45
C ARG A 235 16.31 2.33 26.59
N PRO A 236 17.63 2.22 26.84
CA PRO A 236 18.13 1.40 27.93
C PRO A 236 17.53 1.93 29.23
N ARG A 237 16.74 1.10 29.90
CA ARG A 237 16.23 1.39 31.25
C ARG A 237 17.44 1.67 32.12
N ARG A 238 17.64 2.94 32.50
CA ARG A 238 18.65 3.31 33.50
C ARG A 238 18.34 2.50 34.75
N ARG A 239 19.30 1.67 35.19
CA ARG A 239 19.20 1.00 36.49
C ARG A 239 19.07 2.08 37.56
N PRO A 240 18.17 1.94 38.54
CA PRO A 240 18.20 2.79 39.71
C PRO A 240 19.53 2.54 40.42
N THR A 241 20.34 3.58 40.57
CA THR A 241 21.43 3.60 41.54
C THR A 241 20.80 3.56 42.93
N GLN A 242 21.09 2.49 43.67
CA GLN A 242 20.92 2.43 45.12
C GLN A 242 22.11 3.13 45.78
#